data_AF-B6AAX8-F1
#
_entry.id   AF-B6AAX8-F1
#
_cell.length_a   1.000
_cell.length_b   1.000
_cell.length_c   1.000
_cell.angle_alpha   90.00
_cell.angle_beta   90.00
_cell.angle_gamma   90.00
#
_symmetry.space_group_name_H-M   'P 1'
#
loop_
_entity.id
_entity.type
_entity.pdbx_description
1 polymer ?
#
loop_
_entity_poly.entity_id
_entity_poly.type
_entity_poly.pdbx_seq_one_letter_code
_entity_poly.pdbx_strand_id
1 'polypeptide(L)'
;MFLKYIKQFSKKISFCEDKPKSQDFDFCQETNYPNNACSAQWMLLYCTISSLDEMPSKEALESIRIFISNLPDACINTTIGDCYTEKVRNSYDLLQKFTTRKEFLVWLCLVENQCRKNIGLNLKSCRYSQLINRWK
;
A
#
# COMPACT_ATOMS: atom_id res chain seq x y z
N MET A 1 27.39 -33.20 9.64
CA MET A 1 27.40 -32.33 8.44
C MET A 1 26.14 -31.48 8.29
N PHE A 2 24.94 -31.93 8.70
CA PHE A 2 23.69 -31.16 8.59
C PHE A 2 23.65 -29.83 9.37
N LEU A 3 24.28 -29.75 10.54
CA LEU A 3 24.26 -28.54 11.38
C LEU A 3 25.10 -27.36 10.83
N LYS A 4 26.01 -27.61 9.89
CA LYS A 4 26.78 -26.52 9.23
C LYS A 4 26.00 -25.85 8.09
N TYR A 5 25.03 -26.53 7.49
CA TYR A 5 24.17 -25.98 6.43
C TYR A 5 23.10 -25.04 6.97
N ILE A 6 22.57 -25.30 8.17
CA ILE A 6 21.56 -24.43 8.81
C ILE A 6 22.16 -23.06 9.18
N LYS A 7 23.43 -23.02 9.59
CA LYS A 7 24.14 -21.75 9.90
C LYS A 7 24.55 -20.94 8.67
N GLN A 8 24.50 -21.52 7.46
CA GLN A 8 24.79 -20.79 6.22
C GLN A 8 23.54 -20.11 5.64
N PHE A 9 22.35 -20.60 5.99
CA PHE A 9 21.07 -19.92 5.72
C PHE A 9 20.71 -18.83 6.75
N SER A 10 21.37 -18.82 7.92
CA SER A 10 21.20 -17.73 8.91
C SER A 10 22.11 -16.52 8.65
N LYS A 11 22.68 -16.40 7.44
CA LYS A 11 23.54 -15.27 7.08
C LYS A 11 22.66 -14.10 6.62
N LYS A 12 22.16 -13.36 7.60
CA LYS A 12 21.61 -11.99 7.51
C LYS A 12 20.75 -11.74 6.26
N ILE A 13 19.53 -12.26 6.26
CA ILE A 13 18.44 -11.47 5.66
C ILE A 13 18.17 -10.40 6.71
N SER A 14 18.64 -9.17 6.47
CA SER A 14 18.30 -8.01 7.29
C SER A 14 16.79 -7.81 7.17
N PHE A 15 16.07 -8.39 8.13
CA PHE A 15 14.63 -8.47 8.14
C PHE A 15 14.08 -7.24 8.86
N CYS A 16 14.29 -6.04 8.29
CA CYS A 16 13.84 -4.77 8.89
C CYS A 16 14.29 -4.52 10.34
N GLU A 17 15.28 -5.26 10.85
CA GLU A 17 15.82 -5.06 12.18
C GLU A 17 16.80 -3.88 12.15
N ASP A 18 16.66 -3.00 13.14
CA ASP A 18 17.38 -1.75 13.39
C ASP A 18 16.81 -0.47 12.73
N LYS A 19 15.49 -0.26 12.79
CA LYS A 19 14.96 1.11 12.81
C LYS A 19 14.45 1.50 14.19
N PRO A 20 14.79 2.70 14.69
CA PRO A 20 14.32 3.17 15.98
C PRO A 20 12.80 3.16 16.04
N LYS A 21 12.25 2.92 17.24
CA LYS A 21 10.83 2.77 17.61
C LYS A 21 9.93 4.01 17.34
N SER A 22 10.19 4.80 16.29
CA SER A 22 9.48 6.06 16.01
C SER A 22 8.92 6.18 14.59
N GLN A 23 8.70 5.07 13.87
CA GLN A 23 7.92 5.09 12.62
C GLN A 23 6.79 4.05 12.69
N ASP A 24 5.67 4.42 13.33
CA ASP A 24 4.41 3.67 13.28
C ASP A 24 3.83 3.57 11.85
N PHE A 25 4.39 4.35 10.93
CA PHE A 25 4.11 4.34 9.50
C PHE A 25 5.40 4.13 8.69
N ASP A 26 5.92 2.91 8.63
CA ASP A 26 6.89 2.50 7.61
C ASP A 26 6.32 1.32 6.81
N PHE A 27 5.75 1.66 5.66
CA PHE A 27 5.30 0.67 4.70
C PHE A 27 6.53 -0.01 4.08
N CYS A 28 6.93 -1.15 4.64
CA CYS A 28 8.08 -1.92 4.16
C CYS A 28 7.87 -2.29 2.68
N GLN A 29 8.53 -1.54 1.79
CA GLN A 29 8.36 -1.71 0.34
C GLN A 29 9.07 -2.94 -0.20
N GLU A 30 9.96 -3.55 0.57
CA GLU A 30 10.81 -4.63 0.10
C GLU A 30 10.26 -6.01 0.48
N THR A 31 9.24 -6.06 1.34
CA THR A 31 8.66 -7.31 1.81
C THR A 31 7.14 -7.32 1.71
N ASN A 32 6.54 -8.50 1.63
CA ASN A 32 5.10 -8.71 1.73
C ASN A 32 4.66 -9.02 3.17
N TYR A 33 5.46 -8.58 4.16
CA TYR A 33 5.21 -8.82 5.57
C TYR A 33 4.88 -7.48 6.24
N PRO A 34 3.60 -7.12 6.39
CA PRO A 34 3.21 -5.91 7.10
C PRO A 34 3.56 -6.06 8.59
N ASN A 35 4.13 -5.01 9.18
CA ASN A 35 4.54 -5.01 10.59
C ASN A 35 3.43 -4.56 11.54
N ASN A 36 2.36 -3.93 11.01
CA ASN A 36 1.20 -3.48 11.78
C ASN A 36 -0.06 -3.38 10.90
N ALA A 37 -1.23 -3.15 11.52
CA ALA A 37 -2.51 -3.09 10.83
C ALA A 37 -2.57 -1.99 9.75
N CYS A 38 -1.97 -0.82 10.01
CA CYS A 38 -1.89 0.26 9.04
C CYS A 38 -1.12 -0.17 7.78
N SER A 39 0.06 -0.78 7.95
CA SER A 39 0.82 -1.33 6.82
C SER A 39 0.08 -2.46 6.11
N ALA A 40 -0.70 -3.27 6.82
CA ALA A 40 -1.52 -4.33 6.22
C ALA A 40 -2.64 -3.76 5.34
N GLN A 41 -3.30 -2.66 5.76
CA GLN A 41 -4.31 -1.96 4.96
C GLN A 41 -3.75 -1.50 3.61
N TRP A 42 -2.60 -0.82 3.61
CA TRP A 42 -1.97 -0.36 2.37
C TRP A 42 -1.57 -1.52 1.46
N MET A 43 -1.07 -2.62 2.04
CA MET A 43 -0.71 -3.82 1.27
C MET A 43 -1.96 -4.42 0.62
N LEU A 44 -3.04 -4.55 1.39
CA LEU A 44 -4.32 -5.05 0.89
C LEU A 44 -4.86 -4.16 -0.25
N LEU A 45 -4.81 -2.83 -0.09
CA LEU A 45 -5.23 -1.88 -1.12
C LEU A 45 -4.44 -2.08 -2.42
N TYR A 46 -3.11 -2.11 -2.34
CA TYR A 46 -2.28 -2.27 -3.52
C TYR A 46 -2.48 -3.64 -4.19
N CYS A 47 -2.47 -4.74 -3.43
CA CYS A 47 -2.67 -6.09 -3.97
C CYS A 47 -4.06 -6.25 -4.61
N THR A 48 -5.09 -5.66 -4.03
CA THR A 48 -6.46 -5.72 -4.57
C THR A 48 -6.54 -4.97 -5.90
N ILE A 49 -6.04 -3.74 -5.95
CA ILE A 49 -6.08 -2.93 -7.18
C ILE A 49 -5.18 -3.51 -8.27
N SER A 50 -3.98 -3.99 -7.93
CA SER A 50 -3.04 -4.56 -8.91
C SER A 50 -3.57 -5.82 -9.59
N SER A 51 -4.40 -6.57 -8.88
CA SER A 51 -5.04 -7.81 -9.34
C SER A 51 -6.20 -7.59 -10.31
N LEU A 52 -6.71 -6.37 -10.45
CA LEU A 52 -7.71 -6.05 -11.46
C LEU A 52 -7.20 -6.33 -12.89
N ASP A 53 -8.11 -6.60 -13.82
CA ASP A 53 -7.78 -6.52 -15.24
C ASP A 53 -7.38 -5.08 -15.62
N GLU A 54 -6.59 -4.90 -16.70
CA GLU A 54 -6.22 -3.55 -17.14
C GLU A 54 -7.45 -2.68 -17.40
N MET A 55 -8.47 -3.30 -18.00
CA MET A 55 -9.80 -2.75 -18.27
C MET A 55 -10.83 -3.61 -17.54
N PRO A 56 -11.14 -3.32 -16.26
CA PRO A 56 -12.07 -4.12 -15.47
C PRO A 56 -13.50 -4.07 -16.04
N SER A 57 -14.29 -5.11 -15.79
CA SER A 57 -15.73 -5.10 -16.10
C SER A 57 -16.46 -4.04 -15.28
N LYS A 58 -17.71 -3.72 -15.66
CA LYS A 58 -18.54 -2.77 -14.90
C LYS A 58 -18.76 -3.22 -13.46
N GLU A 59 -18.95 -4.53 -13.25
CA GLU A 59 -19.14 -5.15 -11.95
C GLU A 59 -17.87 -5.06 -11.10
N ALA A 60 -16.70 -5.28 -11.72
CA ALA A 60 -15.41 -5.13 -11.05
C ALA A 60 -15.11 -3.66 -10.69
N LEU A 61 -15.45 -2.71 -11.58
CA LEU A 61 -15.34 -1.27 -11.30
C LEU A 61 -16.20 -0.84 -10.11
N GLU A 62 -17.44 -1.32 -10.05
CA GLU A 62 -18.32 -1.02 -8.92
C GLU A 62 -17.79 -1.63 -7.62
N SER A 63 -17.36 -2.89 -7.69
CA SER A 63 -16.81 -3.60 -6.53
C SER A 63 -15.58 -2.91 -5.96
N ILE A 64 -14.64 -2.46 -6.82
CA ILE A 64 -13.44 -1.76 -6.32
C ILE A 64 -13.77 -0.39 -5.73
N ARG A 65 -14.74 0.34 -6.28
CA ARG A 65 -15.17 1.63 -5.72
C ARG A 65 -15.79 1.46 -4.34
N ILE A 66 -16.66 0.47 -4.17
CA ILE A 66 -17.24 0.12 -2.87
C ILE A 66 -16.14 -0.28 -1.90
N PHE A 67 -15.22 -1.14 -2.31
CA PHE A 67 -14.10 -1.58 -1.47
C PHE A 67 -13.25 -0.39 -1.00
N ILE A 68 -12.79 0.47 -1.92
CA ILE A 68 -11.99 1.66 -1.58
C ILE A 68 -12.76 2.60 -0.64
N SER A 69 -14.04 2.85 -0.92
CA SER A 69 -14.85 3.83 -0.19
C SER A 69 -15.22 3.37 1.23
N ASN A 70 -15.28 2.06 1.47
CA ASN A 70 -15.74 1.50 2.74
C ASN A 70 -14.64 0.81 3.54
N LEU A 71 -13.38 0.80 3.07
CA LEU A 71 -12.28 0.22 3.81
C LEU A 71 -12.00 1.05 5.08
N PRO A 72 -12.06 0.45 6.29
CA PRO A 72 -11.76 1.17 7.53
C PRO A 72 -10.31 1.62 7.59
N ASP A 73 -10.07 2.78 8.19
CA ASP A 73 -8.70 3.27 8.42
C ASP A 73 -8.05 2.58 9.63
N ALA A 74 -7.22 1.59 9.35
CA ALA A 74 -6.39 0.91 10.33
C ALA A 74 -5.21 1.77 10.82
N CYS A 75 -5.02 2.95 10.24
CA CYS A 75 -3.95 3.87 10.62
C CYS A 75 -4.35 4.90 11.70
N ILE A 76 -5.59 4.87 12.19
CA ILE A 76 -6.15 5.89 13.10
C ILE A 76 -5.33 6.15 14.38
N ASN A 77 -4.64 5.12 14.90
CA ASN A 77 -3.81 5.22 16.10
C ASN A 77 -2.31 5.43 15.79
N THR A 78 -1.97 5.73 14.54
CA THR A 78 -0.60 6.01 14.10
C THR A 78 -0.42 7.50 13.82
N THR A 79 0.81 7.95 13.59
CA THR A 79 1.10 9.35 13.27
C THR A 79 0.44 9.85 11.97
N ILE A 80 0.02 8.96 11.07
CA ILE A 80 -0.67 9.33 9.83
C ILE A 80 -2.18 9.56 10.03
N GLY A 81 -2.74 9.09 11.15
CA GLY A 81 -4.15 9.20 11.48
C GLY A 81 -5.09 8.55 10.45
N ASP A 82 -6.26 9.17 10.25
CA ASP A 82 -7.31 8.78 9.32
C ASP A 82 -7.11 9.36 7.89
N CYS A 83 -5.86 9.63 7.50
CA CYS A 83 -5.55 10.30 6.25
C CYS A 83 -6.09 9.57 5.02
N TYR A 84 -6.09 8.23 4.99
CA TYR A 84 -6.63 7.48 3.85
C TYR A 84 -8.12 7.79 3.66
N THR A 85 -8.89 7.70 4.74
CA THR A 85 -10.33 8.00 4.73
C THR A 85 -10.60 9.43 4.27
N GLU A 86 -9.83 10.40 4.77
CA GLU A 86 -9.95 11.81 4.35
C GLU A 86 -9.72 11.96 2.84
N LYS A 87 -8.67 11.33 2.29
CA LYS A 87 -8.34 11.45 0.86
C LYS A 87 -9.30 10.70 -0.05
N VAL A 88 -9.84 9.57 0.39
CA VAL A 88 -10.92 8.86 -0.32
C VAL A 88 -12.15 9.74 -0.44
N ARG A 89 -12.60 10.35 0.67
CA ARG A 89 -13.75 11.26 0.67
C ARG A 89 -13.55 12.43 -0.29
N ASN A 90 -12.35 13.03 -0.30
CA ASN A 90 -12.02 14.14 -1.19
C ASN A 90 -11.88 13.73 -2.67
N SER A 91 -11.70 12.43 -2.95
CA SER A 91 -11.51 11.89 -4.30
C SER A 91 -12.76 11.18 -4.85
N TYR A 92 -13.90 11.22 -4.15
CA TYR A 92 -15.07 10.41 -4.48
C TYR A 92 -15.53 10.58 -5.93
N ASP A 93 -15.73 11.81 -6.39
CA ASP A 93 -16.16 12.10 -7.77
C ASP A 93 -15.13 11.68 -8.83
N LEU A 94 -13.86 11.65 -8.46
CA LEU A 94 -12.78 11.23 -9.34
C LEU A 94 -12.77 9.69 -9.48
N LEU A 95 -12.97 8.96 -8.38
CA LEU A 95 -13.05 7.50 -8.36
C LEU A 95 -14.20 6.95 -9.23
N GLN A 96 -15.31 7.70 -9.32
CA GLN A 96 -16.45 7.35 -10.18
C GLN A 96 -16.12 7.43 -11.68
N LYS A 97 -15.09 8.20 -12.04
CA LYS A 97 -14.67 8.42 -13.44
C LYS A 97 -13.58 7.44 -13.89
N PHE A 98 -12.91 6.76 -12.97
CA PHE A 98 -11.87 5.80 -13.32
C PHE A 98 -12.46 4.57 -14.01
N THR A 99 -11.75 4.11 -15.04
CA THR A 99 -12.14 3.00 -15.92
C THR A 99 -11.03 1.96 -16.08
N THR A 100 -9.81 2.26 -15.64
CA THR A 100 -8.63 1.40 -15.82
C THR A 100 -7.94 1.08 -14.51
N ARG A 101 -7.29 -0.08 -14.42
CA ARG A 101 -6.44 -0.41 -13.26
C ARG A 101 -5.35 0.64 -13.04
N LYS A 102 -4.75 1.14 -14.13
CA LYS A 102 -3.69 2.16 -14.06
C LYS A 102 -4.14 3.41 -13.30
N GLU A 103 -5.34 3.90 -13.56
CA GLU A 103 -5.89 5.07 -12.87
C GLU A 103 -5.99 4.83 -11.37
N PHE A 104 -6.60 3.72 -10.96
CA PHE A 104 -6.73 3.35 -9.54
C PHE A 104 -5.37 3.20 -8.86
N LEU A 105 -4.41 2.51 -9.49
CA LEU A 105 -3.12 2.21 -8.88
C LEU A 105 -2.25 3.46 -8.74
N VAL A 106 -2.23 4.32 -9.76
CA VAL A 106 -1.52 5.60 -9.71
C VAL A 106 -2.17 6.52 -8.67
N TRP A 107 -3.51 6.60 -8.65
CA TRP A 107 -4.22 7.38 -7.64
C TRP A 107 -3.91 6.91 -6.22
N LEU A 108 -3.92 5.59 -5.95
CA LEU A 108 -3.60 5.06 -4.62
C LEU A 108 -2.19 5.47 -4.16
N CYS A 109 -1.21 5.42 -5.07
CA CYS A 109 0.15 5.88 -4.76
C CYS A 109 0.21 7.39 -4.48
N LEU A 110 -0.57 8.20 -5.21
CA LEU A 110 -0.66 9.63 -4.95
C LEU A 110 -1.32 9.92 -3.59
N VAL A 111 -2.34 9.17 -3.20
CA VAL A 111 -2.96 9.24 -1.87
C VAL A 111 -1.94 8.87 -0.79
N GLU A 112 -1.20 7.77 -0.98
CA GLU A 112 -0.12 7.40 -0.05
C GLU A 112 0.91 8.53 0.09
N ASN A 113 1.33 9.13 -1.02
CA ASN A 113 2.27 10.25 -1.02
C ASN A 113 1.74 11.49 -0.31
N GLN A 114 0.45 11.79 -0.44
CA GLN A 114 -0.17 12.87 0.31
C GLN A 114 -0.10 12.59 1.82
N CYS A 115 -0.42 11.36 2.23
CA CYS A 115 -0.35 10.98 3.63
C CYS A 115 1.08 10.95 4.18
N ARG A 116 2.07 10.50 3.37
CA ARG A 116 3.51 10.57 3.69
C ARG A 116 3.98 12.01 3.88
N LYS A 117 3.54 12.92 2.99
CA LYS A 117 3.91 14.33 3.05
C LYS A 117 3.45 15.00 4.36
N ASN A 118 2.24 14.66 4.84
CA ASN A 118 1.68 15.23 6.07
C ASN A 118 2.55 14.96 7.31
N ILE A 119 3.30 13.87 7.31
CA ILE A 119 4.18 13.46 8.41
C ILE A 119 5.68 13.61 8.07
N GLY A 120 6.01 14.35 7.01
CA GLY A 120 7.39 14.67 6.63
C GLY A 120 8.20 13.49 6.06
N LEU A 121 7.54 12.44 5.55
CA LEU A 121 8.23 11.32 4.91
C LEU A 121 8.53 11.58 3.43
N ASN A 122 9.58 10.91 2.94
CA ASN A 122 9.94 10.91 1.52
C ASN A 122 8.81 10.36 0.65
N LEU A 123 8.56 11.03 -0.48
CA LEU A 123 7.58 10.60 -1.48
C LEU A 123 8.09 9.41 -2.28
N LYS A 124 7.15 8.60 -2.76
CA LYS A 124 7.38 7.45 -3.63
C LYS A 124 7.16 7.81 -5.09
N SER A 125 7.81 7.04 -5.97
CA SER A 125 7.55 7.11 -7.41
C SER A 125 6.22 6.43 -7.75
N CYS A 126 5.27 7.16 -8.32
CA CYS A 126 3.98 6.61 -8.77
C CYS A 126 4.00 6.21 -10.25
N ARG A 127 5.15 5.75 -10.76
CA ARG A 127 5.25 5.23 -12.13
C ARG A 127 4.53 3.89 -12.21
N TYR A 128 3.55 3.79 -13.11
CA TYR A 128 2.70 2.60 -13.24
C TYR A 128 3.50 1.29 -13.40
N SER A 129 4.56 1.29 -14.22
CA SER A 129 5.40 0.10 -14.41
C SER A 129 6.09 -0.36 -13.12
N GLN A 130 6.51 0.57 -12.26
CA GLN A 130 7.11 0.24 -10.97
C GLN A 130 6.06 -0.28 -9.98
N LEU A 131 4.86 0.30 -10.00
CA LEU A 131 3.74 -0.14 -9.16
C LEU A 131 3.30 -1.57 -9.53
N ILE A 132 3.15 -1.87 -10.82
CA ILE A 132 2.79 -3.21 -11.28
C ILE A 132 3.89 -4.22 -10.91
N ASN A 133 5.16 -3.93 -11.20
CA ASN A 133 6.26 -4.83 -10.87
C ASN A 133 6.37 -5.14 -9.36
N ARG A 134 5.86 -4.26 -8.49
CA ARG A 134 5.87 -4.47 -7.05
C ARG A 134 4.66 -5.24 -6.55
N TRP A 135 3.49 -5.00 -7.12
CA TRP A 135 2.20 -5.40 -6.56
C TRP A 135 1.50 -6.52 -7.32
N LYS A 136 2.02 -6.94 -8.47
CA LYS A 136 1.49 -8.03 -9.30
C LYS A 136 2.61 -8.98 -9.68
#